data_AF-A0A7S2TSW1-F1
#
_entry.id   AF-A0A7S2TSW1-F1
#
_cell.length_a   1.000
_cell.length_b   1.000
_cell.length_c   1.000
_cell.angle_alpha   90.00
_cell.angle_beta   90.00
_cell.angle_gamma   90.00
#
_symmetry.space_group_name_H-M   'P 1'
#
loop_
_entity.id
_entity.type
_entity.pdbx_description
1 polymer ?
#
loop_
_entity_poly.entity_id
_entity_poly.type
_entity_poly.pdbx_seq_one_letter_code
_entity_poly.pdbx_strand_id
1 'polypeptide(L)'
;MQIFISGVDGKSITLDVQLSNTVGDVMKKIESRTGLLEEQIVLSMGGKILESSTTLKEHQIESEATLGLSLRLLGGHCQVPCGIFDDPKTVAEVKEAAATIRKAMVQINELSKTSSPQNFNQMTRWVMTKEEHCGKIITLMGEYCLCQRVKPVGTPKSPFKTEKDYIDALKAHHFVMVAAMKAKQTVDVKAAGALEHAIGDWCKMYLPEEAKSNL
;
A
#
# COMPACT_ATOMS: atom_id res chain seq x y z
N MET A 1 18.41 21.90 -22.59
CA MET A 1 17.09 22.57 -22.54
C MET A 1 16.41 22.23 -21.23
N GLN A 2 15.46 23.05 -20.80
CA GLN A 2 14.67 22.78 -19.60
C GLN A 2 13.27 22.32 -19.99
N ILE A 3 12.71 21.40 -19.22
CA ILE A 3 11.31 20.97 -19.31
C ILE A 3 10.69 20.95 -17.92
N PHE A 4 9.36 21.02 -17.87
CA PHE A 4 8.59 21.00 -16.63
C PHE A 4 7.81 19.68 -16.52
N ILE A 5 7.80 19.08 -15.34
CA ILE A 5 7.02 17.89 -15.03
C ILE A 5 5.93 18.30 -14.04
N SER A 6 4.67 18.23 -14.45
CA SER A 6 3.52 18.52 -13.60
C SER A 6 3.10 17.27 -12.83
N GLY A 7 3.23 17.32 -11.51
CA GLY A 7 2.91 16.21 -10.60
C GLY A 7 1.42 16.12 -10.25
N VAL A 8 1.00 14.95 -9.76
CA VAL A 8 -0.37 14.66 -9.29
C VAL A 8 -0.78 15.48 -8.06
N ASP A 9 0.17 16.03 -7.31
CA ASP A 9 -0.06 16.93 -6.16
C ASP A 9 -0.13 18.41 -6.56
N GLY A 10 -0.07 18.71 -7.86
CA GLY A 10 -0.05 20.07 -8.40
C GLY A 10 1.30 20.77 -8.32
N LYS A 11 2.37 20.11 -7.86
CA LYS A 11 3.73 20.67 -7.86
C LYS A 11 4.44 20.37 -9.18
N SER A 12 5.19 21.34 -9.67
CA SER A 12 6.00 21.21 -10.89
C SER A 12 7.48 20.99 -10.56
N ILE A 13 8.11 20.04 -11.24
CA ILE A 13 9.55 19.77 -11.14
C ILE A 13 10.23 20.23 -12.44
N THR A 14 11.28 21.04 -12.32
CA THR A 14 12.10 21.46 -13.47
C THR A 14 13.28 20.52 -13.69
N LEU A 15 13.46 20.04 -14.92
CA LEU A 15 14.55 19.14 -15.30
C LEU A 15 15.36 19.69 -16.49
N ASP A 16 16.69 19.63 -16.36
CA ASP A 16 17.61 19.87 -17.47
C ASP A 16 17.82 18.58 -18.28
N VAL A 17 17.49 18.65 -19.57
CA VAL A 17 17.51 17.53 -20.52
C VAL A 17 18.11 17.94 -21.87
N GLN A 18 18.49 16.96 -22.69
CA GLN A 18 18.91 17.15 -24.08
C GLN A 18 17.88 16.54 -25.03
N LEU A 19 17.73 17.08 -26.24
CA LEU A 19 16.80 16.54 -27.26
C LEU A 19 17.10 15.08 -27.64
N SER A 20 18.35 14.66 -27.47
CA SER A 20 18.81 13.28 -27.67
C SER A 20 18.46 12.34 -26.52
N ASN A 21 18.05 12.85 -25.36
CA ASN A 21 17.62 11.99 -24.27
C ASN A 21 16.34 11.25 -24.64
N THR A 22 16.26 10.01 -24.16
CA THR A 22 15.05 9.22 -24.24
C THR A 22 14.05 9.64 -23.16
N VAL A 23 12.79 9.29 -23.35
CA VAL A 23 11.76 9.42 -22.32
C VAL A 23 12.17 8.63 -21.07
N GLY A 24 12.78 7.44 -21.22
CA GLY A 24 13.34 6.67 -20.10
C GLY A 24 14.43 7.42 -19.32
N ASP A 25 15.31 8.16 -20.00
CA ASP A 25 16.32 9.00 -19.32
C ASP A 25 15.66 10.11 -18.47
N VAL A 26 14.56 10.68 -18.94
CA VAL A 26 13.77 11.65 -18.18
C VAL A 26 13.10 10.99 -16.98
N MET A 27 12.54 9.79 -17.14
CA MET A 27 11.94 9.03 -16.03
C MET A 27 12.98 8.73 -14.93
N LYS A 28 14.20 8.34 -15.28
CA LYS A 28 15.31 8.16 -14.32
C LYS A 28 15.68 9.44 -13.58
N LYS A 29 15.67 10.58 -14.27
CA LYS A 29 15.87 11.90 -13.62
C LYS A 29 14.74 12.22 -12.64
N ILE A 30 13.50 11.86 -12.96
CA ILE A 30 12.36 12.01 -12.04
C ILE A 30 12.53 11.08 -10.83
N GLU A 31 12.88 9.82 -11.03
CA GLU A 31 13.15 8.84 -9.97
C GLU A 31 14.17 9.36 -8.95
N SER A 32 15.26 9.96 -9.42
CA SER A 32 16.29 10.52 -8.54
C SER A 32 15.80 11.67 -7.64
N ARG A 33 14.70 12.34 -8.01
CA ARG A 33 14.15 13.49 -7.27
C ARG A 33 12.92 13.16 -6.44
N THR A 34 12.10 12.21 -6.88
CA THR A 34 10.82 11.87 -6.23
C THR A 34 10.87 10.55 -5.48
N GLY A 35 11.85 9.69 -5.77
CA GLY A 35 11.92 8.32 -5.26
C GLY A 35 10.96 7.34 -5.94
N LEU A 36 10.25 7.78 -7.00
CA LEU A 36 9.36 6.93 -7.79
C LEU A 36 10.14 6.13 -8.82
N LEU A 37 9.89 4.83 -8.96
CA LEU A 37 10.58 4.01 -9.95
C LEU A 37 10.13 4.35 -11.38
N GLU A 38 11.00 4.12 -12.36
CA GLU A 38 10.72 4.28 -13.79
C GLU A 38 9.42 3.56 -14.22
N GLU A 39 9.17 2.36 -13.71
CA GLU A 39 7.96 1.57 -14.01
C GLU A 39 6.64 2.15 -13.45
N GLN A 40 6.72 3.04 -12.46
CA GLN A 40 5.58 3.76 -11.89
C GLN A 40 5.27 5.05 -12.65
N ILE A 41 6.26 5.57 -13.37
CA ILE A 41 6.19 6.88 -14.00
C ILE A 41 5.53 6.72 -15.37
N VAL A 42 4.42 7.41 -15.57
CA VAL A 42 3.83 7.59 -16.90
C VAL A 42 3.91 9.06 -17.26
N LEU A 43 4.68 9.35 -18.31
CA LEU A 43 4.76 10.69 -18.87
C LEU A 43 3.79 10.83 -20.03
N SER A 44 3.08 11.95 -20.06
CA SER A 44 2.15 12.29 -21.12
C SER A 44 2.27 13.74 -21.55
N MET A 45 1.94 14.03 -22.80
CA MET A 45 1.87 15.39 -23.34
C MET A 45 0.59 15.52 -24.16
N GLY A 46 -0.27 16.49 -23.84
CA GLY A 46 -1.56 16.68 -24.52
C GLY A 46 -2.47 15.44 -24.47
N GLY A 47 -2.39 14.64 -23.41
CA GLY A 47 -3.15 13.39 -23.26
C GLY A 47 -2.54 12.17 -23.97
N LYS A 48 -1.45 12.33 -24.74
CA LYS A 48 -0.72 11.22 -25.36
C LYS A 48 0.37 10.71 -24.42
N ILE A 49 0.35 9.40 -24.14
CA ILE A 49 1.41 8.73 -23.36
C ILE A 49 2.68 8.61 -24.20
N LEU A 50 3.82 8.90 -23.58
CA LEU A 50 5.14 8.82 -24.20
C LEU A 50 5.78 7.45 -23.95
N GLU A 51 6.42 6.88 -24.97
CA GLU A 51 7.11 5.59 -24.87
C GLU A 51 8.55 5.75 -24.40
N SER A 52 9.00 4.90 -23.45
CA SER A 52 10.33 5.04 -22.82
C SER A 52 11.50 4.91 -23.79
N SER A 53 11.35 4.15 -24.88
CA SER A 53 12.38 3.91 -25.91
C SER A 53 12.58 5.06 -26.89
N THR A 54 11.69 6.04 -26.91
CA THR A 54 11.71 7.14 -27.87
C THR A 54 12.40 8.39 -27.30
N THR A 55 12.98 9.20 -28.18
CA THR A 55 13.67 10.44 -27.82
C THR A 55 12.72 11.61 -27.65
N LEU A 56 13.14 12.63 -26.88
CA LEU A 56 12.39 13.88 -26.75
C LEU A 56 12.19 14.57 -28.10
N LYS A 57 13.19 14.47 -28.99
CA LYS A 57 13.11 14.99 -30.36
C LYS A 57 12.01 14.32 -31.19
N GLU A 58 11.83 13.01 -31.08
CA GLU A 58 10.80 12.27 -31.83
C GLU A 58 9.37 12.67 -31.42
N HIS A 59 9.18 13.06 -30.17
CA HIS A 59 7.90 13.61 -29.68
C HIS A 59 7.77 15.12 -29.85
N GLN A 60 8.73 15.77 -30.53
CA GLN A 60 8.74 17.23 -30.74
C GLN A 60 8.64 18.01 -29.41
N ILE A 61 9.29 17.49 -28.37
CA ILE A 61 9.33 18.14 -27.06
C ILE A 61 10.36 19.26 -27.13
N GLU A 62 9.87 20.49 -27.03
CA GLU A 62 10.69 21.70 -27.08
C GLU A 62 11.15 22.16 -25.69
N SER A 63 11.96 23.21 -25.68
CA SER A 63 12.32 23.92 -24.45
C SER A 63 11.06 24.45 -23.78
N GLU A 64 11.02 24.40 -22.44
CA GLU A 64 9.90 24.86 -21.61
C GLU A 64 8.60 24.05 -21.78
N ALA A 65 8.63 22.92 -22.48
CA ALA A 65 7.49 22.02 -22.56
C ALA A 65 7.11 21.45 -21.18
N THR A 66 5.80 21.29 -20.95
CA THR A 66 5.26 20.68 -19.73
C THR A 66 4.74 19.27 -20.01
N LEU A 67 5.28 18.28 -19.30
CA LEU A 67 4.82 16.90 -19.32
C LEU A 67 3.94 16.61 -18.10
N GLY A 68 2.84 15.91 -18.32
CA GLY A 68 1.99 15.38 -17.26
C GLY A 68 2.60 14.11 -16.67
N LEU A 69 2.85 14.11 -15.35
CA LEU A 69 3.25 12.93 -14.60
C LEU A 69 2.00 12.27 -14.01
N SER A 70 1.71 11.05 -14.46
CA SER A 70 0.73 10.18 -13.83
C SER A 70 1.42 8.95 -13.26
N LEU A 71 0.85 8.41 -12.18
CA LEU A 71 1.36 7.19 -11.58
C LEU A 71 0.64 5.99 -12.17
N ARG A 72 1.39 5.04 -12.73
CA ARG A 72 0.86 3.70 -12.95
C ARG A 72 0.72 3.06 -11.58
N LEU A 73 -0.53 2.92 -11.13
CA LEU A 73 -0.88 2.08 -9.99
C LEU A 73 -0.68 0.63 -10.41
N LEU A 74 0.58 0.17 -10.37
CA LEU A 74 0.88 -1.24 -10.29
C LEU A 74 0.34 -1.67 -8.92
N GLY A 75 -0.82 -2.33 -8.89
CA GLY A 75 -1.34 -2.90 -7.65
C GLY A 75 -0.20 -3.69 -7.01
N GLY A 76 0.29 -3.23 -5.85
CA GLY A 76 1.45 -3.80 -5.18
C GLY A 76 1.11 -5.15 -4.55
N HIS A 77 0.96 -6.16 -5.40
CA HIS A 77 0.75 -7.57 -5.07
C HIS A 77 1.95 -8.44 -5.48
N CYS A 78 3.00 -7.84 -6.06
CA CYS A 78 4.10 -8.59 -6.66
C CYS A 78 5.22 -8.80 -5.64
N GLN A 79 5.62 -10.05 -5.44
CA GLN A 79 6.85 -10.45 -4.71
C GLN A 79 8.15 -10.10 -5.49
N VAL A 80 8.07 -9.08 -6.35
CA VAL A 80 9.19 -8.55 -7.15
C VAL A 80 9.83 -7.42 -6.35
N PRO A 81 11.17 -7.29 -6.33
CA PRO A 81 11.85 -6.23 -5.58
C PRO A 81 11.74 -4.87 -6.29
N CYS A 82 10.52 -4.43 -6.61
CA CYS A 82 10.28 -3.11 -7.19
C CYS A 82 10.63 -2.04 -6.16
N GLY A 83 10.21 -2.18 -4.90
CA GLY A 83 10.39 -1.13 -3.90
C GLY A 83 9.26 -0.10 -3.90
N ILE A 84 8.13 -0.45 -4.53
CA ILE A 84 6.90 0.31 -4.52
C ILE A 84 6.11 -0.05 -3.26
N PHE A 85 5.96 0.93 -2.37
CA PHE A 85 5.20 0.78 -1.14
C PHE A 85 4.20 1.93 -1.02
N ASP A 86 2.92 1.59 -0.88
CA ASP A 86 1.88 2.54 -0.49
C ASP A 86 1.43 2.17 0.93
N ASP A 87 2.27 2.52 1.89
CA ASP A 87 2.07 2.20 3.30
C ASP A 87 0.75 2.79 3.85
N PRO A 88 0.37 4.06 3.57
CA PRO A 88 -0.92 4.61 4.00
C PRO A 88 -2.12 3.84 3.45
N LYS A 89 -2.10 3.48 2.16
CA LYS A 89 -3.16 2.66 1.56
C LYS A 89 -3.23 1.28 2.19
N THR A 90 -2.07 0.64 2.37
CA THR A 90 -1.99 -0.70 2.98
C THR A 90 -2.59 -0.69 4.38
N VAL A 91 -2.28 0.33 5.19
CA VAL A 91 -2.88 0.51 6.51
C VAL A 91 -4.39 0.74 6.42
N ALA A 92 -4.86 1.56 5.48
CA ALA A 92 -6.29 1.81 5.29
C ALA A 92 -7.06 0.53 4.91
N GLU A 93 -6.53 -0.26 3.97
CA GLU A 93 -7.11 -1.53 3.53
C GLU A 93 -7.20 -2.54 4.69
N VAL A 94 -6.15 -2.65 5.51
CA VAL A 94 -6.14 -3.55 6.68
C VAL A 94 -7.16 -3.10 7.74
N LYS A 95 -7.29 -1.78 7.98
CA LYS A 95 -8.30 -1.24 8.89
C LYS A 95 -9.72 -1.45 8.38
N GLU A 96 -9.96 -1.26 7.09
CA GLU A 96 -11.26 -1.52 6.47
C GLU A 96 -11.63 -3.02 6.56
N ALA A 97 -10.66 -3.90 6.33
CA ALA A 97 -10.86 -5.34 6.52
C ALA A 97 -11.23 -5.69 7.98
N ALA A 98 -10.57 -5.07 8.97
CA ALA A 98 -10.89 -5.26 10.38
C ALA A 98 -12.32 -4.77 10.73
N ALA A 99 -12.72 -3.61 10.21
CA ALA A 99 -14.08 -3.10 10.38
C ALA A 99 -15.12 -4.05 9.75
N THR A 100 -14.81 -4.63 8.59
CA THR A 100 -15.66 -5.64 7.93
C THR A 100 -15.77 -6.92 8.75
N ILE A 101 -14.66 -7.40 9.33
CA ILE A 101 -14.64 -8.55 10.24
C ILE A 101 -15.54 -8.30 11.46
N ARG A 102 -15.42 -7.13 12.10
CA ARG A 102 -16.29 -6.74 13.22
C ARG A 102 -17.76 -6.74 12.80
N LYS A 103 -18.07 -6.11 11.66
CA LYS A 103 -19.44 -6.05 11.14
C LYS A 103 -20.00 -7.45 10.88
N ALA A 104 -19.21 -8.34 10.28
CA ALA A 104 -19.61 -9.72 10.06
C ALA A 104 -19.96 -10.44 11.37
N MET A 105 -19.13 -10.30 12.42
CA MET A 105 -19.42 -10.89 13.74
C MET A 105 -20.72 -10.35 14.35
N VAL A 106 -20.93 -9.02 14.30
CA VAL A 106 -22.19 -8.40 14.77
C VAL A 106 -23.38 -8.95 14.00
N GLN A 107 -23.31 -9.02 12.68
CA GLN A 107 -24.41 -9.51 11.86
C GLN A 107 -24.71 -10.99 12.11
N ILE A 108 -23.69 -11.83 12.32
CA ILE A 108 -23.91 -13.24 12.69
C ILE A 108 -24.63 -13.34 14.04
N ASN A 109 -24.21 -12.56 15.03
CA ASN A 109 -24.85 -12.54 16.35
C ASN A 109 -26.30 -12.01 16.32
N GLU A 110 -26.61 -11.06 15.44
CA GLU A 110 -27.98 -10.57 15.26
C GLU A 110 -28.86 -11.58 14.54
N LEU A 111 -28.36 -12.15 13.44
CA LEU A 111 -29.11 -13.14 12.65
C LEU A 111 -29.35 -14.45 13.41
N SER A 112 -28.47 -14.82 14.33
CA SER A 112 -28.62 -16.04 15.14
C SER A 112 -29.74 -15.96 16.17
N LYS A 113 -30.26 -14.75 16.47
CA LYS A 113 -31.40 -14.56 17.40
C LYS A 113 -32.71 -15.15 16.89
N THR A 114 -32.86 -15.31 15.58
CA THR A 114 -34.08 -15.83 14.95
C THR A 114 -33.74 -16.90 13.92
N SER A 115 -34.46 -18.02 13.94
CA SER A 115 -34.18 -19.13 13.02
C SER A 115 -35.01 -19.00 11.74
N SER A 116 -34.34 -18.76 10.61
CA SER A 116 -34.94 -18.84 9.27
C SER A 116 -33.91 -19.37 8.25
N PRO A 117 -34.34 -20.05 7.17
CA PRO A 117 -33.43 -20.46 6.10
C PRO A 117 -32.66 -19.29 5.49
N GLN A 118 -33.29 -18.12 5.40
CA GLN A 118 -32.67 -16.88 4.93
C GLN A 118 -31.54 -16.46 5.87
N ASN A 119 -31.77 -16.47 7.18
CA ASN A 119 -30.75 -16.11 8.17
C ASN A 119 -29.57 -17.07 8.12
N PHE A 120 -29.80 -18.38 7.96
CA PHE A 120 -28.73 -19.37 7.81
C PHE A 120 -27.83 -19.08 6.60
N ASN A 121 -28.45 -18.76 5.46
CA ASN A 121 -27.72 -18.39 4.25
C ASN A 121 -26.91 -17.10 4.45
N GLN A 122 -27.47 -16.09 5.11
CA GLN A 122 -26.77 -14.84 5.39
C GLN A 122 -25.62 -15.01 6.38
N MET A 123 -25.82 -15.78 7.46
CA MET A 123 -24.74 -16.10 8.40
C MET A 123 -23.59 -16.83 7.72
N THR A 124 -23.90 -17.80 6.84
CA THR A 124 -22.86 -18.49 6.06
C THR A 124 -22.03 -17.52 5.22
N ARG A 125 -22.66 -16.56 4.54
CA ARG A 125 -21.92 -15.53 3.79
C ARG A 125 -21.06 -14.68 4.69
N TRP A 126 -21.58 -14.23 5.84
CA TRP A 126 -20.79 -13.45 6.80
C TRP A 126 -19.59 -14.22 7.36
N VAL A 127 -19.75 -15.52 7.63
CA VAL A 127 -18.64 -16.40 8.03
C VAL A 127 -17.59 -16.45 6.93
N MET A 128 -17.99 -16.69 5.67
CA MET A 128 -17.07 -16.72 4.53
C MET A 128 -16.35 -15.39 4.29
N THR A 129 -17.07 -14.27 4.37
CA THR A 129 -16.48 -12.93 4.27
C THR A 129 -15.43 -12.70 5.35
N LYS A 130 -15.77 -12.99 6.61
CA LYS A 130 -14.83 -12.88 7.74
C LYS A 130 -13.59 -13.75 7.55
N GLU A 131 -13.79 -15.00 7.14
CA GLU A 131 -12.74 -15.97 6.81
C GLU A 131 -11.77 -15.44 5.76
N GLU A 132 -12.30 -14.90 4.66
CA GLU A 132 -11.52 -14.33 3.56
C GLU A 132 -10.71 -13.11 4.00
N HIS A 133 -11.33 -12.15 4.72
CA HIS A 133 -10.63 -10.96 5.20
C HIS A 133 -9.53 -11.30 6.21
N CYS A 134 -9.78 -12.21 7.15
CA CYS A 134 -8.73 -12.68 8.06
C CYS A 134 -7.58 -13.35 7.31
N GLY A 135 -7.88 -14.19 6.31
CA GLY A 135 -6.86 -14.83 5.47
C GLY A 135 -6.01 -13.81 4.73
N LYS A 136 -6.64 -12.82 4.08
CA LYS A 136 -5.97 -11.72 3.37
C LYS A 136 -5.04 -10.93 4.29
N ILE A 137 -5.48 -10.60 5.50
CA ILE A 137 -4.62 -9.92 6.49
C ILE A 137 -3.40 -10.77 6.82
N ILE A 138 -3.57 -12.07 7.10
CA ILE A 138 -2.46 -12.96 7.46
C ILE A 138 -1.44 -13.05 6.31
N THR A 139 -1.91 -13.27 5.08
CA THR A 139 -1.06 -13.32 3.88
C THR A 139 -0.30 -12.01 3.67
N LEU A 140 -0.99 -10.87 3.75
CA LEU A 140 -0.37 -9.55 3.60
C LEU A 140 0.70 -9.30 4.68
N MET A 141 0.43 -9.67 5.93
CA MET A 141 1.40 -9.51 7.02
C MET A 141 2.64 -10.38 6.81
N GLY A 142 2.45 -11.64 6.41
CA GLY A 142 3.54 -12.57 6.20
C GLY A 142 4.36 -12.28 4.95
N GLU A 143 3.72 -12.21 3.79
CA GLU A 143 4.39 -12.18 2.50
C GLU A 143 4.86 -10.78 2.10
N TYR A 144 4.09 -9.76 2.43
CA TYR A 144 4.40 -8.38 2.04
C TYR A 144 5.09 -7.64 3.18
N CYS A 145 4.43 -7.53 4.33
CA CYS A 145 4.89 -6.65 5.40
C CYS A 145 6.18 -7.18 6.04
N LEU A 146 6.19 -8.43 6.52
CA LEU A 146 7.37 -9.03 7.14
C LEU A 146 8.52 -9.24 6.13
N CYS A 147 8.27 -9.94 5.02
CA CYS A 147 9.35 -10.30 4.10
C CYS A 147 9.94 -9.09 3.34
N GLN A 148 9.12 -8.08 3.01
CA GLN A 148 9.58 -6.95 2.20
C GLN A 148 9.95 -5.70 3.01
N ARG A 149 9.19 -5.36 4.06
CA ARG A 149 9.39 -4.11 4.81
C ARG A 149 10.27 -4.27 6.04
N VAL A 150 10.22 -5.44 6.70
CA VAL A 150 10.96 -5.68 7.94
C VAL A 150 12.35 -6.26 7.64
N LYS A 151 13.34 -5.38 7.43
CA LYS A 151 14.74 -5.75 7.14
C LYS A 151 15.64 -5.69 8.39
N PRO A 152 16.52 -6.67 8.64
CA PRO A 152 17.40 -6.67 9.82
C PRO A 152 18.25 -5.40 9.94
N VAL A 153 18.60 -5.03 11.18
CA VAL A 153 19.42 -3.84 11.45
C VAL A 153 20.76 -3.95 10.74
N GLY A 154 21.22 -2.84 10.14
CA GLY A 154 22.49 -2.79 9.41
C GLY A 154 22.44 -3.32 7.97
N THR A 155 21.30 -3.85 7.52
CA THR A 155 21.11 -4.22 6.10
C THR A 155 20.67 -3.02 5.24
N PRO A 156 20.96 -3.01 3.93
CA PRO A 156 20.51 -1.95 3.03
C PRO A 156 19.00 -1.74 3.10
N LYS A 157 18.56 -0.47 3.16
CA LYS A 157 17.16 -0.06 3.26
C LYS A 157 16.44 -0.54 4.53
N SER A 158 17.16 -0.95 5.58
CA SER A 158 16.54 -1.23 6.87
C SER A 158 15.96 0.06 7.47
N PRO A 159 14.68 0.05 7.89
CA PRO A 159 14.08 1.19 8.56
C PRO A 159 14.46 1.29 10.04
N PHE A 160 15.18 0.30 10.59
CA PHE A 160 15.44 0.18 12.02
C PHE A 160 16.86 0.64 12.40
N LYS A 161 16.94 1.43 13.47
CA LYS A 161 18.22 1.91 14.03
C LYS A 161 18.75 1.00 15.12
N THR A 162 17.85 0.32 15.84
CA THR A 162 18.21 -0.56 16.95
C THR A 162 17.57 -1.94 16.78
N GLU A 163 18.21 -2.95 17.37
CA GLU A 163 17.68 -4.32 17.38
C GLU A 163 16.32 -4.41 18.08
N LYS A 164 16.10 -3.54 19.07
CA LYS A 164 14.82 -3.42 19.76
C LYS A 164 13.70 -3.02 18.80
N ASP A 165 13.92 -2.02 17.94
CA ASP A 165 12.91 -1.54 16.99
C ASP A 165 12.55 -2.64 15.98
N TYR A 166 13.55 -3.39 15.53
CA TYR A 166 13.36 -4.54 14.63
C TYR A 166 12.50 -5.63 15.30
N ILE A 167 12.83 -6.01 16.54
CA ILE A 167 12.08 -7.03 17.29
C ILE A 167 10.65 -6.56 17.58
N ASP A 168 10.46 -5.29 17.95
CA ASP A 168 9.13 -4.75 18.23
C ASP A 168 8.26 -4.73 16.98
N ALA A 169 8.84 -4.40 15.82
CA ALA A 169 8.15 -4.53 14.54
C ALA A 169 7.75 -5.98 14.26
N LEU A 170 8.66 -6.95 14.40
CA LEU A 170 8.34 -8.38 14.21
C LEU A 170 7.17 -8.82 15.10
N LYS A 171 7.17 -8.42 16.38
CA LYS A 171 6.10 -8.73 17.33
C LYS A 171 4.77 -8.11 16.91
N ALA A 172 4.76 -6.84 16.50
CA ALA A 172 3.53 -6.17 16.08
C ALA A 172 2.85 -6.90 14.92
N HIS A 173 3.61 -7.28 13.89
CA HIS A 173 3.09 -8.07 12.75
C HIS A 173 2.57 -9.44 13.20
N HIS A 174 3.33 -10.13 14.05
CA HIS A 174 2.92 -11.42 14.57
C HIS A 174 1.61 -11.33 15.36
N PHE A 175 1.45 -10.31 16.20
CA PHE A 175 0.21 -10.09 16.94
C PHE A 175 -0.98 -9.80 16.03
N VAL A 176 -0.82 -9.06 14.94
CA VAL A 176 -1.88 -8.89 13.94
C VAL A 176 -2.29 -10.24 13.35
N MET A 177 -1.33 -11.07 12.93
CA MET A 177 -1.63 -12.41 12.38
C MET A 177 -2.35 -13.31 13.39
N VAL A 178 -1.89 -13.34 14.64
CA VAL A 178 -2.53 -14.13 15.71
C VAL A 178 -3.93 -13.61 16.01
N ALA A 179 -4.13 -12.30 16.07
CA ALA A 179 -5.44 -11.71 16.32
C ALA A 179 -6.41 -11.99 15.16
N ALA A 180 -5.95 -11.92 13.91
CA ALA A 180 -6.75 -12.24 12.73
C ALA A 180 -7.16 -13.72 12.71
N MET A 181 -6.23 -14.63 13.04
CA MET A 181 -6.51 -16.06 13.17
C MET A 181 -7.52 -16.35 14.30
N LYS A 182 -7.43 -15.66 15.44
CA LYS A 182 -8.44 -15.77 16.51
C LYS A 182 -9.80 -15.24 16.08
N ALA A 183 -9.85 -14.06 15.44
CA ALA A 183 -11.07 -13.47 14.92
C ALA A 183 -11.75 -14.37 13.86
N LYS A 184 -10.96 -15.13 13.10
CA LYS A 184 -11.43 -16.11 12.13
C LYS A 184 -12.24 -17.25 12.78
N GLN A 185 -11.88 -17.68 13.98
CA GLN A 185 -12.46 -18.83 14.68
C GLN A 185 -13.69 -18.54 15.55
N THR A 186 -14.03 -17.26 15.78
CA THR A 186 -15.10 -16.88 16.72
C THR A 186 -16.06 -15.83 16.16
N VAL A 187 -17.17 -15.61 16.85
CA VAL A 187 -18.13 -14.51 16.63
C VAL A 187 -18.19 -13.54 17.82
N ASP A 188 -17.36 -13.74 18.84
CA ASP A 188 -17.19 -12.75 19.91
C ASP A 188 -16.48 -11.51 19.37
N VAL A 189 -17.20 -10.37 19.39
CA VAL A 189 -16.73 -9.07 18.90
C VAL A 189 -15.50 -8.54 19.65
N LYS A 190 -15.16 -9.11 20.82
CA LYS A 190 -13.89 -8.85 21.51
C LYS A 190 -12.69 -9.28 20.68
N ALA A 191 -12.79 -10.36 19.91
CA ALA A 191 -11.70 -10.81 19.05
C ALA A 191 -11.43 -9.81 17.91
N ALA A 192 -12.49 -9.19 17.34
CA ALA A 192 -12.32 -8.09 16.40
C ALA A 192 -11.66 -6.86 17.06
N GLY A 193 -11.99 -6.56 18.33
CA GLY A 193 -11.33 -5.48 19.07
C GLY A 193 -9.85 -5.73 19.32
N ALA A 194 -9.48 -6.97 19.65
CA ALA A 194 -8.07 -7.35 19.77
C ALA A 194 -7.32 -7.21 18.45
N LEU A 195 -7.96 -7.55 17.32
CA LEU A 195 -7.39 -7.36 15.98
C LEU A 195 -7.19 -5.87 15.65
N GLU A 196 -8.21 -5.04 15.86
CA GLU A 196 -8.13 -3.59 15.65
C GLU A 196 -7.04 -2.94 16.50
N HIS A 197 -6.91 -3.34 17.76
CA HIS A 197 -5.85 -2.85 18.64
C HIS A 197 -4.45 -3.24 18.11
N ALA A 198 -4.26 -4.52 17.73
CA ALA A 198 -3.00 -4.97 17.16
C ALA A 198 -2.66 -4.24 15.85
N ILE A 199 -3.66 -3.97 14.99
CA ILE A 199 -3.48 -3.16 13.77
C ILE A 199 -3.10 -1.72 14.10
N GLY A 200 -3.70 -1.14 15.15
CA GLY A 200 -3.37 0.19 15.65
C GLY A 200 -1.90 0.31 16.06
N ASP A 201 -1.36 -0.69 16.76
CA ASP A 201 0.06 -0.71 17.10
C ASP A 201 0.96 -0.95 15.89
N TRP A 202 0.59 -1.89 15.02
CA TRP A 202 1.32 -2.19 13.80
C TRP A 202 1.43 -0.99 12.85
N CYS A 203 0.34 -0.24 12.65
CA CYS A 203 0.32 0.85 11.68
C CYS A 203 1.24 2.02 12.04
N LYS A 204 1.66 2.15 13.30
CA LYS A 204 2.65 3.15 13.74
C LYS A 204 4.01 2.98 13.04
N MET A 205 4.33 1.80 12.53
CA MET A 205 5.53 1.57 11.71
C MET A 205 5.38 2.11 10.28
N TYR A 206 4.15 2.17 9.78
CA TYR A 206 3.83 2.39 8.36
C TYR A 206 3.40 3.82 8.06
N LEU A 207 2.85 4.52 9.05
CA LEU A 207 2.38 5.88 8.88
C LEU A 207 3.49 6.91 9.18
N PRO A 208 3.55 8.04 8.46
CA PRO A 208 4.46 9.15 8.79
C PRO A 208 4.12 9.75 10.15
N GLU A 209 5.10 10.36 10.83
CA GLU A 209 4.95 10.94 12.19
C GLU A 209 3.73 11.87 12.31
N GLU A 210 3.44 12.67 11.28
CA GLU A 210 2.29 13.60 11.20
C GLU A 210 0.93 12.88 11.19
N ALA A 211 0.88 11.63 10.71
CA ALA A 211 -0.32 10.81 10.70
C ALA A 211 -0.49 9.99 11.98
N LYS A 212 0.57 9.87 12.81
CA LYS A 212 0.53 9.12 14.09
C LYS A 212 -0.17 9.88 15.21
N SER A 213 -0.22 11.22 15.14
CA SER A 213 -0.89 12.07 16.15
C SER A 213 -2.42 12.01 16.09
N ASN A 214 -2.98 11.48 15.00
CA ASN A 214 -4.42 11.38 14.74
C ASN A 214 -4.97 9.94 14.87
N LEU A 215 -4.16 9.01 15.39
CA LEU A 215 -4.49 7.60 15.61
C LEU A 215 -5.05 7.33 17.01
#